data_AF-A0A534AP04-F1
#
_entry.id   AF-A0A534AP04-F1
#
_cell.length_a   1.000
_cell.length_b   1.000
_cell.length_c   1.000
_cell.angle_alpha   90.00
_cell.angle_beta   90.00
_cell.angle_gamma   90.00
#
_symmetry.space_group_name_H-M   'P 1'
#
loop_
_entity.id
_entity.type
_entity.pdbx_description
1 polymer ?
#
loop_
_entity_poly.entity_id
_entity_poly.type
_entity_poly.pdbx_seq_one_letter_code
_entity_poly.pdbx_strand_id
1 'polypeptide(L)'
;MSDKGGMFVTLEGEGADGAPLRIDWNLVAEKNHGPHIPCGAAIALARKIGSGASLPRGAMPCMGLLTVDEFLEPLRDLNISERVA
;
A
#
# COMPACT_ATOMS: atom_id res chain seq x y z
N MET A 1 13.36 -2.73 -21.93
CA MET A 1 12.43 -2.35 -20.84
C MET A 1 12.70 -3.29 -19.68
N SER A 2 12.79 -2.76 -18.45
CA SER A 2 12.85 -3.57 -17.23
C SER A 2 11.46 -4.11 -16.94
N ASP A 3 11.35 -5.38 -16.53
CA ASP A 3 10.11 -6.00 -16.06
C ASP A 3 9.83 -5.72 -14.57
N LYS A 4 10.71 -4.94 -13.93
CA LYS A 4 10.65 -4.56 -12.53
C LYS A 4 10.30 -3.08 -12.37
N GLY A 5 9.45 -2.81 -11.38
CA GLY A 5 9.12 -1.47 -10.90
C GLY A 5 9.12 -1.44 -9.37
N GLY A 6 9.07 -0.25 -8.80
CA GLY A 6 8.98 -0.12 -7.35
C GLY A 6 8.71 1.29 -6.87
N MET A 7 8.37 1.38 -5.60
CA MET A 7 8.17 2.63 -4.84
C MET A 7 9.04 2.55 -3.59
N PHE A 8 9.82 3.60 -3.35
CA PHE A 8 10.77 3.69 -2.24
C PHE A 8 10.41 4.94 -1.45
N VAL A 9 10.15 4.77 -0.15
CA VAL A 9 9.72 5.83 0.75
C VAL A 9 10.64 5.84 1.95
N THR A 10 11.32 6.96 2.17
CA THR A 10 12.09 7.21 3.38
C THR A 10 11.30 8.15 4.27
N LEU A 11 11.09 7.77 5.53
CA LEU A 11 10.53 8.59 6.59
C LEU A 11 11.62 8.88 7.61
N GLU A 12 11.85 10.15 7.92
CA GLU A 12 12.80 10.59 8.95
C GLU A 12 12.07 11.48 9.96
N GLY A 13 12.40 11.34 11.23
CA GLY A 13 11.75 12.07 12.31
C GLY A 13 12.34 11.73 13.68
N GLU A 14 11.54 11.97 14.71
CA GLU A 14 11.89 11.63 16.10
C GLU A 14 11.13 10.36 16.51
N GLY A 15 11.85 9.43 17.13
CA GLY A 15 11.30 8.22 17.72
C GLY A 15 10.57 8.49 19.03
N ALA A 16 9.88 7.48 19.56
CA ALA A 16 9.16 7.59 20.82
C ALA A 16 10.07 7.86 22.04
N ASP A 17 11.38 7.66 21.89
CA ASP A 17 12.43 7.93 22.86
C ASP A 17 13.07 9.32 22.73
N GLY A 18 12.62 10.14 21.77
CA GLY A 18 13.22 11.44 21.48
C GLY A 18 14.49 11.37 20.61
N ALA A 19 14.90 10.18 20.17
CA ALA A 19 16.07 10.02 19.31
C ALA A 19 15.70 10.13 17.82
N PRO A 20 16.62 10.55 16.93
CA PRO A 20 16.38 10.51 15.49
C PRO A 20 16.05 9.08 15.03
N LEU A 21 14.95 8.96 14.27
CA LEU A 21 14.49 7.71 13.69
C LEU A 21 14.36 7.87 12.17
N ARG A 22 14.81 6.85 11.46
CA ARG A 22 14.64 6.68 10.02
C ARG A 22 13.97 5.35 9.76
N ILE A 23 12.98 5.34 8.88
CA ILE A 23 12.27 4.14 8.41
C ILE A 23 12.29 4.18 6.89
N ASP A 24 12.77 3.10 6.28
CA ASP A 24 12.75 2.94 4.82
C ASP A 24 11.70 1.89 4.47
N TRP A 25 10.66 2.28 3.74
CA TRP A 25 9.63 1.38 3.23
C TRP A 25 9.72 1.26 1.72
N ASN A 26 9.74 0.02 1.22
CA ASN A 26 9.93 -0.29 -0.19
C ASN A 26 8.87 -1.25 -0.67
N LEU A 27 8.26 -0.95 -1.81
CA LEU A 27 7.38 -1.84 -2.57
C LEU A 27 8.07 -2.21 -3.89
N VAL A 28 8.26 -3.49 -4.13
CA VAL A 28 8.91 -4.00 -5.34
C VAL A 28 7.93 -4.87 -6.12
N ALA A 29 7.77 -4.58 -7.41
CA ALA A 29 7.00 -5.39 -8.34
C ALA A 29 7.92 -5.98 -9.40
N GLU A 30 7.82 -7.28 -9.63
CA GLU A 30 8.59 -8.01 -10.64
C GLU A 30 7.66 -8.68 -11.66
N LYS A 31 8.24 -9.27 -12.71
CA LYS A 31 7.50 -10.02 -13.74
C LYS A 31 6.39 -9.22 -14.41
N ASN A 32 6.58 -7.91 -14.58
CA ASN A 32 5.59 -6.97 -15.12
C ASN A 32 4.27 -6.91 -14.33
N HIS A 33 4.27 -7.23 -13.03
CA HIS A 33 3.06 -7.09 -12.22
C HIS A 33 2.80 -5.68 -11.68
N GLY A 34 3.76 -4.75 -11.85
CA GLY A 34 3.63 -3.35 -11.44
C GLY A 34 2.33 -2.65 -11.90
N PRO A 35 1.87 -2.82 -13.15
CA PRO A 35 0.62 -2.24 -13.64
C PRO A 35 -0.66 -2.67 -12.89
N HIS A 36 -0.61 -3.74 -12.08
CA HIS A 36 -1.75 -4.19 -11.28
C HIS A 36 -1.84 -3.48 -9.92
N ILE A 37 -0.78 -2.80 -9.46
CA ILE A 37 -0.78 -2.11 -8.17
C ILE A 37 -1.92 -1.08 -8.04
N PRO A 38 -2.18 -0.20 -9.05
CA PRO A 38 -3.18 0.85 -8.89
C PRO A 38 -4.62 0.35 -8.65
N CYS A 39 -5.00 -0.81 -9.21
CA CYS A 39 -6.35 -1.33 -9.04
C CYS A 39 -6.56 -2.03 -7.68
N GLY A 40 -5.50 -2.35 -6.95
CA GLY A 40 -5.56 -2.97 -5.62
C GLY A 40 -6.44 -2.18 -4.65
N ALA A 41 -6.30 -0.84 -4.64
CA ALA A 41 -7.11 0.03 -3.79
C ALA A 41 -8.61 -0.06 -4.10
N ALA A 42 -8.98 -0.12 -5.39
CA ALA A 42 -10.37 -0.24 -5.80
C ALA A 42 -10.97 -1.60 -5.38
N ILE A 43 -10.21 -2.69 -5.55
CA ILE A 43 -10.64 -4.04 -5.15
C ILE A 43 -10.81 -4.12 -3.63
N ALA A 44 -9.84 -3.60 -2.86
CA ALA A 44 -9.89 -3.57 -1.41
C ALA A 44 -11.09 -2.78 -0.89
N LEU A 45 -11.31 -1.58 -1.43
CA LEU A 45 -12.42 -0.72 -1.04
C LEU A 45 -13.78 -1.36 -1.38
N ALA A 46 -13.92 -1.96 -2.56
CA ALA A 46 -15.13 -2.68 -2.95
C ALA A 46 -15.43 -3.85 -2.01
N ARG A 47 -14.42 -4.64 -1.63
CA ARG A 47 -14.57 -5.75 -0.67
C ARG A 47 -15.00 -5.24 0.71
N LYS A 48 -14.38 -4.15 1.20
CA LYS A 48 -14.69 -3.54 2.49
C LYS A 48 -16.12 -2.97 2.56
N ILE A 49 -16.57 -2.32 1.49
CA ILE A 49 -17.97 -1.90 1.36
C ILE A 49 -18.90 -3.12 1.34
N GLY A 50 -18.54 -4.16 0.58
CA GLY A 50 -19.31 -5.40 0.46
C GLY A 50 -19.43 -6.18 1.79
N SER A 51 -18.48 -6.03 2.71
CA SER A 51 -18.55 -6.63 4.05
C SER A 51 -19.44 -5.86 5.03
N GLY A 52 -20.07 -4.77 4.59
CA GLY A 52 -20.92 -3.93 5.44
C GLY A 52 -20.16 -2.92 6.30
N ALA A 53 -18.88 -2.64 6.00
CA ALA A 53 -18.14 -1.61 6.74
C ALA A 53 -18.76 -0.23 6.52
N SER A 54 -18.98 0.51 7.61
CA SER A 54 -19.45 1.90 7.54
C SER A 54 -18.28 2.82 7.18
N LEU A 55 -18.23 3.29 5.94
CA LEU A 55 -17.24 4.24 5.45
C LEU A 55 -17.85 5.65 5.28
N PRO A 56 -17.04 6.72 5.36
CA PRO A 56 -17.47 8.07 5.01
C PRO A 56 -18.09 8.11 3.61
N ARG A 57 -19.17 8.89 3.46
CA ARG A 57 -19.88 9.04 2.19
C ARG A 57 -19.45 10.33 1.48
N GLY A 58 -19.35 10.27 0.16
CA GLY A 58 -18.95 11.40 -0.68
C GLY A 58 -17.71 11.09 -1.53
N ALA A 59 -17.32 12.05 -2.38
CA ALA A 59 -16.12 11.94 -3.19
C ALA A 59 -14.89 12.35 -2.36
N MET A 60 -13.95 11.43 -2.15
CA MET A 60 -12.70 11.68 -1.42
C MET A 60 -11.61 10.67 -1.83
N PRO A 61 -10.33 10.96 -1.55
CA PRO A 61 -9.26 9.98 -1.67
C PRO A 61 -9.49 8.78 -0.74
N CYS A 62 -8.96 7.61 -1.09
CA CYS A 62 -9.00 6.43 -0.23
C CYS A 62 -8.00 6.46 0.95
N MET A 63 -7.24 7.56 1.10
CA MET A 63 -6.28 7.73 2.19
C MET A 63 -7.01 7.73 3.54
N GLY A 64 -6.56 6.86 4.46
CA GLY A 64 -7.21 6.66 5.75
C GLY A 64 -8.47 5.77 5.72
N LEU A 65 -8.94 5.36 4.53
CA LEU A 65 -10.06 4.41 4.40
C LEU A 65 -9.59 2.95 4.34
N LEU A 66 -8.34 2.74 3.93
CA LEU A 66 -7.68 1.43 3.81
C LEU A 66 -6.39 1.40 4.62
N THR A 67 -6.09 0.26 5.23
CA THR A 67 -4.73 -0.06 5.71
C THR A 67 -3.84 -0.52 4.56
N VAL A 68 -2.52 -0.56 4.79
CA VAL A 68 -1.57 -1.13 3.82
C VAL A 68 -1.86 -2.60 3.57
N ASP A 69 -2.14 -3.38 4.62
CA ASP A 69 -2.51 -4.79 4.50
C ASP A 69 -3.76 -5.01 3.65
N GLU A 70 -4.81 -4.20 3.87
CA GLU A 70 -6.04 -4.27 3.07
C GLU A 70 -5.77 -3.97 1.59
N PHE A 71 -4.85 -3.05 1.30
CA PHE A 71 -4.43 -2.73 -0.06
C PHE A 71 -3.61 -3.85 -0.71
N LEU A 72 -2.75 -4.52 0.05
CA LEU A 72 -1.88 -5.59 -0.45
C LEU A 72 -2.59 -6.93 -0.64
N GLU A 73 -3.65 -7.21 0.11
CA GLU A 73 -4.35 -8.50 0.04
C GLU A 73 -4.88 -8.84 -1.38
N PRO A 74 -5.50 -7.91 -2.15
CA PRO A 74 -5.85 -8.17 -3.56
C PRO A 74 -4.66 -8.50 -4.47
N LEU A 75 -3.44 -8.11 -4.08
CA LEU A 75 -2.21 -8.26 -4.85
C LEU A 75 -1.38 -9.49 -4.42
N ARG A 76 -1.81 -10.21 -3.39
CA ARG A 76 -1.06 -11.31 -2.75
C ARG A 76 -0.58 -12.42 -3.70
N ASP A 77 -1.33 -12.65 -4.77
CA ASP A 77 -1.05 -13.71 -5.75
C ASP A 77 -0.12 -13.21 -6.88
N LEU A 78 0.29 -11.94 -6.84
CA LEU A 78 1.22 -11.31 -7.78
C LEU A 78 2.63 -11.28 -7.21
N ASN A 79 3.60 -11.03 -8.09
CA ASN A 79 5.00 -10.87 -7.71
C ASN A 79 5.27 -9.43 -7.23
N ILE A 80 4.62 -9.08 -6.12
CA ILE A 80 4.69 -7.79 -5.46
C ILE A 80 5.03 -8.05 -3.99
N SER A 81 6.04 -7.36 -3.47
CA SER A 81 6.47 -7.50 -2.08
C SER A 81 6.75 -6.14 -1.46
N GLU A 82 6.39 -5.98 -0.19
CA GLU A 82 6.80 -4.83 0.62
C GLU A 82 7.89 -5.21 1.63
N ARG A 83 8.70 -4.23 2.03
CA ARG A 83 9.70 -4.37 3.09
C ARG A 83 9.80 -3.06 3.87
N VAL A 84 9.77 -3.16 5.19
CA VAL A 84 10.17 -2.10 6.12
C VAL A 84 11.59 -2.39 6.58
N ALA A 85 12.47 -1.40 6.48
CA ALA A 85 13.87 -1.45 6.91
C ALA A 85 14.17 -0.30 7.89
#